data_AF-A0A354THS9-F1
#
_entry.id   AF-A0A354THS9-F1
#
_cell.length_a   1.000
_cell.length_b   1.000
_cell.length_c   1.000
_cell.angle_alpha   90.00
_cell.angle_beta   90.00
_cell.angle_gamma   90.00
#
_symmetry.space_group_name_H-M   'P 1'
#
loop_
_entity.id
_entity.type
_entity.pdbx_description
1 polymer ?
#
loop_
_entity_poly.entity_id
_entity_poly.type
_entity_poly.pdbx_seq_one_letter_code
_entity_poly.pdbx_strand_id
1 'polypeptide(L)'
;MLRLQKSDRIEMDRLVKESLYYLALHEVGHTLGLNHNFRSSHLHSLENIHNAVITEKVGLTGSVMDYPPVNIAPKGVKQGQYFTTKPGPYDHWAINFGYSESLEDPVEEQKRLEVIASQSHKPELAFANDADDMRATGKAIDPRAMLFDMSSDPIAYGEQRCEMVKGELKNILKDVAAPGKSWQEVAQAYTTLTKDADGSLTAISRFVGGVLVERAVQGQAPEAVPFKPVEAGQQRRALIALGKYAFAPDAFSAPPELYAHLQQQRRGFDHGSETEDPKLHDRLFRIQTGLLSHLLHSQTLQRLQDSALYGNEVSVDEVL
;
A
#
# COMPACT_ATOMS: atom_id res chain seq x y z
N MET A 1 -3.37 -5.81 -15.09
CA MET A 1 -4.56 -6.39 -14.44
C MET A 1 -5.85 -5.97 -15.14
N LEU A 2 -6.15 -4.68 -15.34
CA LEU A 2 -7.39 -4.26 -16.04
C LEU A 2 -7.57 -4.81 -17.47
N ARG A 3 -6.52 -4.77 -18.29
CA ARG A 3 -6.55 -5.37 -19.64
C ARG A 3 -6.81 -6.89 -19.60
N LEU A 4 -6.29 -7.58 -18.59
CA LEU A 4 -6.51 -9.02 -18.39
C LEU A 4 -7.95 -9.32 -17.93
N GLN A 5 -8.57 -8.39 -17.22
CA GLN A 5 -10.00 -8.44 -16.90
C GLN A 5 -10.90 -8.00 -18.06
N LYS A 6 -10.35 -7.80 -19.26
CA LYS A 6 -11.08 -7.34 -20.47
C LYS A 6 -11.81 -6.01 -20.26
N SER A 7 -11.23 -5.12 -19.45
CA SER A 7 -11.75 -3.77 -19.25
C SER A 7 -11.87 -3.07 -20.60
N ASP A 8 -13.00 -2.41 -20.83
CA ASP A 8 -13.24 -1.70 -22.07
C ASP A 8 -12.46 -0.37 -22.10
N ARG A 9 -12.59 0.35 -23.21
CA ARG A 9 -11.95 1.66 -23.38
C ARG A 9 -12.45 2.67 -22.35
N ILE A 10 -13.70 2.57 -21.90
CA ILE A 10 -14.30 3.49 -20.94
C ILE A 10 -13.61 3.34 -19.58
N GLU A 11 -13.39 2.11 -19.12
CA GLU A 11 -12.68 1.85 -17.86
C GLU A 11 -11.20 2.29 -17.93
N MET A 12 -10.54 2.11 -19.07
CA MET A 12 -9.17 2.60 -19.27
C MET A 12 -9.11 4.14 -19.29
N ASP A 13 -10.05 4.80 -19.96
CA ASP A 13 -10.14 6.27 -19.99
C ASP A 13 -10.45 6.81 -18.58
N ARG A 14 -11.30 6.10 -17.81
CA ARG A 14 -11.60 6.43 -16.41
C ARG A 14 -10.35 6.31 -15.53
N LEU A 15 -9.62 5.19 -15.60
CA LEU A 15 -8.35 5.01 -14.89
C LEU A 15 -7.39 6.17 -15.15
N VAL A 16 -7.16 6.51 -16.42
CA VAL A 16 -6.23 7.58 -16.80
C VAL A 16 -6.72 8.91 -16.26
N LYS A 17 -8.01 9.22 -16.42
CA LYS A 17 -8.60 10.45 -15.90
C LYS A 17 -8.41 10.56 -14.39
N GLU A 18 -8.83 9.55 -13.63
CA GLU A 18 -8.70 9.57 -12.17
C GLU A 18 -7.23 9.68 -11.72
N SER A 19 -6.30 9.02 -12.40
CA SER A 19 -4.86 9.15 -12.10
C SER A 19 -4.33 10.57 -12.31
N LEU A 20 -4.82 11.29 -13.32
CA LEU A 20 -4.45 12.68 -13.58
C LEU A 20 -5.05 13.62 -12.53
N TYR A 21 -6.30 13.38 -12.09
CA TYR A 21 -6.89 14.14 -10.99
C TYR A 21 -6.09 13.96 -9.72
N TYR A 22 -5.81 12.72 -9.34
CA TYR A 22 -4.99 12.39 -8.18
C TYR A 22 -3.62 13.07 -8.23
N LEU A 23 -2.89 12.92 -9.35
CA LEU A 23 -1.56 13.52 -9.51
C LEU A 23 -1.62 15.05 -9.40
N ALA A 24 -2.56 15.70 -10.09
CA ALA A 24 -2.69 17.16 -10.03
C ALA A 24 -3.02 17.65 -8.61
N LEU A 25 -3.92 16.96 -7.90
CA LEU A 25 -4.26 17.29 -6.52
C LEU A 25 -3.06 17.09 -5.58
N HIS A 26 -2.29 16.01 -5.77
CA HIS A 26 -1.09 15.70 -4.99
C HIS A 26 -0.03 16.80 -5.11
N GLU A 27 0.32 17.18 -6.34
CA GLU A 27 1.33 18.20 -6.59
C GLU A 27 0.86 19.59 -6.09
N VAL A 28 -0.41 19.92 -6.28
CA VAL A 28 -0.98 21.16 -5.69
C VAL A 28 -0.91 21.10 -4.15
N GLY A 29 -1.18 19.95 -3.53
CA GLY A 29 -1.00 19.74 -2.10
C GLY A 29 0.41 20.08 -1.62
N HIS A 30 1.45 19.64 -2.34
CA HIS A 30 2.83 20.05 -2.07
C HIS A 30 3.05 21.56 -2.20
N THR A 31 2.47 22.21 -3.22
CA THR A 31 2.58 23.68 -3.34
C THR A 31 1.92 24.44 -2.19
N LEU A 32 0.92 23.82 -1.53
CA LEU A 32 0.26 24.33 -0.33
C LEU A 32 0.98 23.93 0.97
N GLY A 33 2.12 23.24 0.88
CA GLY A 33 2.95 22.86 2.03
C GLY A 33 2.55 21.54 2.70
N LEU A 34 1.71 20.73 2.06
CA LEU A 34 1.37 19.40 2.58
C LEU A 34 2.53 18.42 2.33
N ASN A 35 2.92 17.69 3.38
CA ASN A 35 3.83 16.54 3.27
C ASN A 35 3.07 15.31 2.77
N HIS A 36 3.82 14.26 2.40
CA HIS A 36 3.22 12.94 2.20
C HIS A 36 2.45 12.47 3.44
N ASN A 37 1.39 11.70 3.22
CA ASN A 37 0.61 11.06 4.27
C ASN A 37 0.29 9.60 3.91
N PHE A 38 1.19 8.69 4.30
CA PHE A 38 1.13 7.26 4.01
C PHE A 38 0.15 6.47 4.88
N ARG A 39 -0.58 7.12 5.80
CA ARG A 39 -1.60 6.47 6.64
C ARG A 39 -3.02 6.66 6.08
N SER A 40 -3.16 7.40 5.00
CA SER A 40 -4.45 7.82 4.45
C SER A 40 -5.19 6.71 3.69
N SER A 41 -4.50 5.70 3.20
CA SER A 41 -5.04 4.51 2.53
C SER A 41 -5.87 3.64 3.48
N HIS A 42 -5.77 3.86 4.79
CA HIS A 42 -6.49 3.15 5.86
C HIS A 42 -7.89 3.70 6.14
N LEU A 43 -8.31 4.77 5.46
CA LEU A 43 -9.59 5.46 5.71
C LEU A 43 -10.82 4.53 5.63
N HIS A 44 -10.82 3.61 4.66
CA HIS A 44 -11.97 2.77 4.35
C HIS A 44 -11.73 1.30 4.68
N SER A 45 -12.78 0.56 5.01
CA SER A 45 -12.72 -0.90 5.09
C SER A 45 -12.44 -1.54 3.73
N LEU A 46 -12.00 -2.80 3.74
CA LEU A 46 -11.75 -3.60 2.54
C LEU A 46 -12.97 -3.68 1.59
N GLU A 47 -14.19 -3.66 2.14
CA GLU A 47 -15.41 -3.64 1.34
C GLU A 47 -15.66 -2.24 0.74
N ASN A 48 -15.47 -1.19 1.53
CA ASN A 48 -15.82 0.16 1.14
C ASN A 48 -14.88 0.75 0.09
N ILE A 49 -13.61 0.31 0.02
CA ILE A 49 -12.66 0.81 -0.99
C ILE A 49 -13.14 0.62 -2.43
N HIS A 50 -14.00 -0.38 -2.70
CA HIS A 50 -14.56 -0.61 -4.04
C HIS A 50 -15.97 -0.02 -4.22
N ASN A 51 -16.53 0.61 -3.18
CA ASN A 51 -17.85 1.21 -3.23
C ASN A 51 -17.78 2.70 -3.60
N ALA A 52 -17.93 2.98 -4.89
CA ALA A 52 -17.90 4.35 -5.42
C ALA A 52 -18.89 5.31 -4.74
N VAL A 53 -20.06 4.84 -4.28
CA VAL A 53 -21.03 5.71 -3.58
C VAL A 53 -20.46 6.28 -2.28
N ILE A 54 -19.61 5.50 -1.60
CA ILE A 54 -18.95 5.89 -0.35
C ILE A 54 -17.69 6.71 -0.68
N THR A 55 -16.82 6.16 -1.51
CA THR A 55 -15.49 6.75 -1.79
C THR A 55 -15.61 8.06 -2.56
N GLU A 56 -16.55 8.21 -3.50
CA GLU A 56 -16.70 9.46 -4.24
C GLU A 56 -17.23 10.59 -3.36
N LYS A 57 -17.92 10.27 -2.26
CA LYS A 57 -18.42 11.29 -1.32
C LYS A 57 -17.29 11.87 -0.48
N VAL A 58 -16.41 11.02 0.05
CA VAL A 58 -15.40 11.40 1.07
C VAL A 58 -13.98 11.52 0.49
N GLY A 59 -13.69 10.82 -0.60
CA GLY A 59 -12.34 10.52 -1.09
C GLY A 59 -12.05 9.02 -0.97
N LEU A 60 -11.28 8.44 -1.91
CA LEU A 60 -10.83 7.04 -1.82
C LEU A 60 -9.77 6.85 -0.71
N THR A 61 -9.06 7.91 -0.35
CA THR A 61 -8.06 7.96 0.72
C THR A 61 -8.34 9.16 1.62
N GLY A 62 -7.79 9.14 2.84
CA GLY A 62 -7.86 10.25 3.81
C GLY A 62 -7.22 11.54 3.32
N SER A 63 -6.24 11.42 2.44
CA SER A 63 -5.45 12.50 1.86
C SER A 63 -5.07 12.15 0.43
N VAL A 64 -4.95 13.15 -0.43
CA VAL A 64 -4.31 13.03 -1.75
C VAL A 64 -2.79 12.86 -1.64
N MET A 65 -2.21 13.05 -0.46
CA MET A 65 -0.77 12.98 -0.22
C MET A 65 -0.23 11.57 0.08
N ASP A 66 -1.09 10.55 0.03
CA ASP A 66 -0.68 9.14 0.12
C ASP A 66 -0.14 8.62 -1.21
N TYR A 67 0.53 7.46 -1.25
CA TYR A 67 0.94 6.74 -2.46
C TYR A 67 0.21 5.38 -2.54
N PRO A 68 -1.12 5.36 -2.77
CA PRO A 68 -1.88 4.13 -2.86
C PRO A 68 -1.56 3.35 -4.15
N PRO A 69 -1.77 2.03 -4.17
CA PRO A 69 -1.79 1.27 -5.41
C PRO A 69 -3.03 1.64 -6.23
N VAL A 70 -3.06 1.25 -7.51
CA VAL A 70 -4.31 1.33 -8.30
C VAL A 70 -5.37 0.45 -7.63
N ASN A 71 -6.50 1.03 -7.27
CA ASN A 71 -7.59 0.30 -6.62
C ASN A 71 -8.38 -0.53 -7.62
N ILE A 72 -7.95 -1.77 -7.84
CA ILE A 72 -8.57 -2.70 -8.78
C ILE A 72 -9.42 -3.71 -8.00
N ALA A 73 -10.72 -3.72 -8.28
CA ALA A 73 -11.65 -4.64 -7.64
C ALA A 73 -11.36 -6.11 -8.04
N PRO A 74 -11.53 -7.06 -7.12
CA PRO A 74 -11.52 -8.49 -7.42
C PRO A 74 -12.57 -8.89 -8.45
N LYS A 75 -12.36 -10.04 -9.08
CA LYS A 75 -13.38 -10.64 -9.95
C LYS A 75 -14.67 -10.87 -9.16
N GLY A 76 -15.80 -10.44 -9.73
CA GLY A 76 -17.12 -10.52 -9.09
C GLY A 76 -17.47 -9.34 -8.18
N VAL A 77 -16.52 -8.45 -7.90
CA VAL A 77 -16.77 -7.20 -7.17
C VAL A 77 -16.94 -6.08 -8.19
N LYS A 78 -17.94 -5.20 -7.98
CA LYS A 78 -18.14 -4.03 -8.83
C LYS A 78 -16.96 -3.08 -8.67
N GLN A 79 -16.40 -2.60 -9.78
CA GLN A 79 -15.29 -1.66 -9.77
C GLN A 79 -15.72 -0.30 -9.18
N GLY A 80 -14.98 0.15 -8.17
CA GLY A 80 -15.07 1.48 -7.59
C GLY A 80 -14.15 2.49 -8.29
N GLN A 81 -13.75 3.54 -7.58
CA GLN A 81 -12.70 4.45 -8.05
C GLN A 81 -11.36 3.73 -8.13
N TYR A 82 -10.57 3.99 -9.16
CA TYR A 82 -9.18 3.56 -9.28
C TYR A 82 -8.23 4.43 -8.47
N PHE A 83 -8.51 5.74 -8.43
CA PHE A 83 -7.78 6.73 -7.65
C PHE A 83 -8.75 7.73 -7.03
N THR A 84 -8.34 8.38 -5.93
CA THR A 84 -9.12 9.50 -5.40
C THR A 84 -9.15 10.65 -6.41
N THR A 85 -10.28 11.33 -6.54
CA THR A 85 -10.44 12.47 -7.47
C THR A 85 -10.74 13.77 -6.74
N LYS A 86 -10.56 13.79 -5.42
CA LYS A 86 -10.78 14.95 -4.56
C LYS A 86 -9.90 14.88 -3.31
N PRO A 87 -9.63 16.03 -2.66
CA PRO A 87 -9.03 16.07 -1.34
C PRO A 87 -9.87 15.26 -0.34
N GLY A 88 -9.19 14.57 0.56
CA GLY A 88 -9.81 13.79 1.63
C GLY A 88 -9.99 14.60 2.92
N PRO A 89 -10.55 13.98 3.98
CA PRO A 89 -10.77 14.63 5.27
C PRO A 89 -9.50 15.25 5.88
N TYR A 90 -8.36 14.57 5.78
CA TYR A 90 -7.08 15.09 6.28
C TYR A 90 -6.65 16.36 5.56
N ASP A 91 -6.76 16.38 4.22
CA ASP A 91 -6.37 17.55 3.42
C ASP A 91 -7.21 18.77 3.79
N HIS A 92 -8.53 18.57 3.89
CA HIS A 92 -9.44 19.64 4.29
C HIS A 92 -9.13 20.16 5.70
N TRP A 93 -8.82 19.28 6.64
CA TRP A 93 -8.46 19.66 7.99
C TRP A 93 -7.12 20.42 8.05
N ALA A 94 -6.09 19.93 7.36
CA ALA A 94 -4.77 20.55 7.32
C ALA A 94 -4.81 21.95 6.66
N ILE A 95 -5.54 22.07 5.54
CA ILE A 95 -5.74 23.37 4.88
C ILE A 95 -6.57 24.32 5.76
N ASN A 96 -7.62 23.82 6.43
CA ASN A 96 -8.39 24.64 7.36
C ASN A 96 -7.50 25.16 8.51
N PHE A 97 -6.61 24.33 9.05
CA PHE A 97 -5.67 24.76 10.08
C PHE A 97 -4.69 25.83 9.56
N GLY A 98 -4.12 25.64 8.37
CA GLY A 98 -3.06 26.52 7.85
C GLY A 98 -3.52 27.78 7.10
N TYR A 99 -4.75 27.80 6.57
CA TYR A 99 -5.18 28.81 5.59
C TYR A 99 -6.56 29.41 5.84
N SER A 100 -7.29 28.99 6.87
CA SER A 100 -8.57 29.65 7.23
C SER A 100 -8.34 31.07 7.73
N GLU A 101 -9.35 31.93 7.57
CA GLU A 101 -9.29 33.32 8.02
C GLU A 101 -9.05 33.38 9.54
N SER A 102 -8.03 34.14 9.93
CA SER A 102 -7.65 34.36 11.34
C SER A 102 -8.55 35.36 12.01
N LEU A 103 -8.75 35.22 13.32
CA LEU A 103 -9.38 36.24 14.15
C LEU A 103 -8.40 37.39 14.45
N GLU A 104 -8.91 38.61 14.61
CA GLU A 104 -8.08 39.77 14.95
C GLU A 104 -7.52 39.70 16.37
N ASP A 105 -8.30 39.14 17.31
CA ASP A 105 -7.86 38.96 18.70
C ASP A 105 -6.93 37.74 18.81
N PRO A 106 -5.67 37.92 19.25
CA PRO A 106 -4.71 36.82 19.33
C PRO A 106 -5.10 35.69 20.29
N VAL A 107 -5.83 36.00 21.36
CA VAL A 107 -6.26 35.01 22.36
C VAL A 107 -7.40 34.16 21.80
N GLU A 108 -8.35 34.78 21.11
CA GLU A 108 -9.43 34.04 20.45
C GLU A 108 -8.93 33.26 19.24
N GLU A 109 -7.96 33.79 18.50
CA GLU A 109 -7.30 33.06 17.40
C GLU A 109 -6.59 31.80 17.90
N GLN A 110 -5.87 31.90 19.02
CA GLN A 110 -5.21 30.75 19.63
C GLN A 110 -6.23 29.66 20.01
N LYS A 111 -7.34 30.03 20.65
CA LYS A 111 -8.43 29.08 20.99
C LYS A 111 -9.03 28.44 19.74
N ARG A 112 -9.24 29.22 18.67
CA ARG A 112 -9.77 28.72 17.40
C ARG A 112 -8.84 27.68 16.79
N LEU A 113 -7.54 27.95 16.72
CA LEU A 113 -6.54 27.00 16.22
C LEU A 113 -6.45 25.75 17.08
N GLU A 114 -6.55 25.88 18.41
CA GLU A 114 -6.58 24.74 19.34
C GLU A 114 -7.80 23.83 19.08
N VAL A 115 -8.98 24.40 18.81
CA VAL A 115 -10.17 23.63 18.44
C VAL A 115 -9.93 22.85 17.15
N ILE A 116 -9.31 23.45 16.13
CA ILE A 116 -9.00 22.75 14.88
C ILE A 116 -7.96 21.64 15.14
N ALA A 117 -6.85 21.95 15.80
CA ALA A 117 -5.76 21.02 16.09
C ALA A 117 -6.19 19.84 16.97
N SER A 118 -7.14 20.04 17.89
CA SER A 118 -7.66 19.01 18.80
C SER A 118 -8.26 17.79 18.08
N GLN A 119 -8.55 17.90 16.78
CA GLN A 119 -9.09 16.82 15.97
C GLN A 119 -8.02 15.84 15.46
N SER A 120 -6.72 16.12 15.62
CA SER A 120 -5.63 15.33 15.00
C SER A 120 -5.61 13.84 15.35
N HIS A 121 -6.27 13.42 16.42
CA HIS A 121 -6.38 12.01 16.84
C HIS A 121 -7.47 11.22 16.11
N LYS A 122 -8.33 11.89 15.34
CA LYS A 122 -9.45 11.23 14.64
C LYS A 122 -8.92 10.28 13.56
N PRO A 123 -9.48 9.06 13.42
CA PRO A 123 -9.01 8.08 12.43
C PRO A 123 -8.95 8.61 10.99
N GLU A 124 -9.92 9.42 10.57
CA GLU A 124 -9.97 10.01 9.23
C GLU A 124 -8.94 11.12 8.99
N LEU A 125 -8.30 11.61 10.05
CA LEU A 125 -7.24 12.63 10.03
C LEU A 125 -5.87 12.04 10.37
N ALA A 126 -5.74 10.71 10.30
CA ALA A 126 -4.51 10.01 10.58
C ALA A 126 -3.36 10.48 9.66
N PHE A 127 -2.16 10.59 10.23
CA PHE A 127 -0.99 11.12 9.55
C PHE A 127 0.28 10.31 9.80
N ALA A 128 1.02 10.04 8.74
CA ALA A 128 2.39 9.50 8.77
C ALA A 128 3.14 9.94 7.51
N ASN A 129 4.28 10.61 7.64
CA ASN A 129 5.03 11.12 6.48
C ASN A 129 6.30 10.29 6.20
N ASP A 130 7.20 10.84 5.39
CA ASP A 130 8.49 10.24 5.00
C ASP A 130 9.38 9.79 6.18
N ALA A 131 9.24 10.40 7.36
CA ALA A 131 9.95 9.98 8.56
C ALA A 131 9.40 8.67 9.13
N ASP A 132 8.09 8.45 8.99
CA ASP A 132 7.37 7.27 9.46
C ASP A 132 7.33 6.13 8.43
N ASP A 133 7.68 6.41 7.18
CA ASP A 133 7.69 5.43 6.08
C ASP A 133 8.50 4.16 6.41
N MET A 134 7.77 3.03 6.49
CA MET A 134 8.28 1.71 6.82
C MET A 134 8.76 0.87 5.61
N ARG A 135 8.78 1.39 4.38
CA ARG A 135 9.18 0.61 3.18
C ARG A 135 10.56 -0.03 3.30
N ALA A 136 11.51 0.65 3.94
CA ALA A 136 12.87 0.16 4.08
C ALA A 136 12.97 -0.85 5.24
N THR A 137 13.73 -1.92 5.04
CA THR A 137 14.02 -2.92 6.08
C THR A 137 14.59 -2.25 7.33
N GLY A 138 14.02 -2.58 8.50
CA GLY A 138 14.46 -2.07 9.79
C GLY A 138 14.07 -0.62 10.10
N LYS A 139 13.50 0.14 9.16
CA LYS A 139 13.10 1.54 9.38
C LYS A 139 11.69 1.63 9.98
N ALA A 140 11.49 2.63 10.85
CA ALA A 140 10.22 2.99 11.48
C ALA A 140 9.54 1.80 12.19
N ILE A 141 8.32 2.02 12.70
CA ILE A 141 7.63 1.03 13.55
C ILE A 141 6.14 0.84 13.28
N ASP A 142 5.44 1.82 12.70
CA ASP A 142 4.00 1.74 12.45
C ASP A 142 3.67 1.17 11.06
N PRO A 143 3.14 -0.06 10.96
CA PRO A 143 2.87 -0.71 9.67
C PRO A 143 1.80 0.00 8.83
N ARG A 144 1.08 0.95 9.42
CA ARG A 144 0.11 1.79 8.69
C ARG A 144 0.77 2.94 7.95
N ALA A 145 2.07 3.15 8.11
CA ALA A 145 2.87 4.12 7.35
C ALA A 145 3.58 3.41 6.20
N MET A 146 2.80 2.75 5.35
CA MET A 146 3.28 1.98 4.20
C MET A 146 2.81 2.60 2.91
N LEU A 147 3.58 2.40 1.85
CA LEU A 147 3.14 2.75 0.51
C LEU A 147 2.63 1.50 -0.19
N PHE A 148 1.80 1.74 -1.21
CA PHE A 148 1.22 0.70 -2.03
C PHE A 148 0.35 -0.30 -1.24
N ASP A 149 -0.15 0.12 -0.07
CA ASP A 149 -1.18 -0.57 0.70
C ASP A 149 -2.55 0.13 0.54
N MET A 150 -3.59 -0.53 1.03
CA MET A 150 -4.96 0.00 0.96
C MET A 150 -5.83 -0.67 2.01
N SER A 151 -6.87 0.05 2.42
CA SER A 151 -7.89 -0.32 3.40
C SER A 151 -7.41 -0.35 4.84
N SER A 152 -8.36 -0.35 5.77
CA SER A 152 -8.14 -0.52 7.20
C SER A 152 -7.65 -1.92 7.59
N ASP A 153 -7.57 -2.87 6.64
CA ASP A 153 -6.95 -4.19 6.83
C ASP A 153 -5.98 -4.49 5.66
N PRO A 154 -4.76 -3.93 5.68
CA PRO A 154 -3.77 -4.15 4.62
C PRO A 154 -3.34 -5.60 4.45
N ILE A 155 -3.46 -6.44 5.49
CA ILE A 155 -3.15 -7.85 5.37
C ILE A 155 -4.19 -8.52 4.48
N ALA A 156 -5.48 -8.35 4.78
CA ALA A 156 -6.54 -8.92 3.94
C ALA A 156 -6.53 -8.36 2.52
N TYR A 157 -6.28 -7.05 2.36
CA TYR A 157 -6.06 -6.45 1.05
C TYR A 157 -4.91 -7.12 0.31
N GLY A 158 -3.74 -7.27 0.95
CA GLY A 158 -2.57 -7.89 0.35
C GLY A 158 -2.77 -9.36 -0.03
N GLU A 159 -3.50 -10.14 0.78
CA GLU A 159 -3.89 -11.51 0.44
C GLU A 159 -4.76 -11.53 -0.82
N GLN A 160 -5.74 -10.63 -0.90
CA GLN A 160 -6.60 -10.48 -2.08
C GLN A 160 -5.79 -10.11 -3.33
N ARG A 161 -4.78 -9.21 -3.21
CA ARG A 161 -3.86 -8.90 -4.31
C ARG A 161 -3.08 -10.13 -4.77
N CYS A 162 -2.54 -10.91 -3.84
CA CYS A 162 -1.80 -12.13 -4.15
C CYS A 162 -2.68 -13.16 -4.89
N GLU A 163 -3.92 -13.36 -4.44
CA GLU A 163 -4.86 -14.27 -5.11
C GLU A 163 -5.25 -13.79 -6.52
N MET A 164 -5.47 -12.48 -6.68
CA MET A 164 -5.72 -11.89 -8.00
C MET A 164 -4.51 -12.11 -8.93
N VAL A 165 -3.30 -11.83 -8.47
CA VAL A 165 -2.06 -12.07 -9.22
C VAL A 165 -1.93 -13.54 -9.61
N LYS A 166 -2.10 -14.49 -8.67
CA LYS A 166 -2.05 -15.94 -8.94
C LYS A 166 -3.07 -16.36 -10.01
N GLY A 167 -4.27 -15.75 -10.00
CA GLY A 167 -5.29 -15.97 -11.03
C GLY A 167 -4.90 -15.40 -12.40
N GLU A 168 -4.36 -14.19 -12.43
CA GLU A 168 -4.00 -13.49 -13.68
C GLU A 168 -2.76 -14.09 -14.36
N LEU A 169 -1.78 -14.57 -13.59
CA LEU A 169 -0.58 -15.27 -14.11
C LEU A 169 -0.96 -16.44 -15.05
N LYS A 170 -2.08 -17.11 -14.81
CA LYS A 170 -2.57 -18.23 -15.64
C LYS A 170 -3.05 -17.80 -17.02
N ASN A 171 -3.43 -16.53 -17.18
CA ASN A 171 -4.11 -16.05 -18.39
C ASN A 171 -3.27 -15.05 -19.20
N ILE A 172 -2.09 -14.63 -18.73
CA ILE A 172 -1.29 -13.59 -19.41
C ILE A 172 -1.08 -13.89 -20.89
N LEU A 173 -0.63 -15.11 -21.24
CA LEU A 173 -0.40 -15.45 -22.65
C LEU A 173 -1.66 -15.30 -23.48
N LYS A 174 -2.77 -15.87 -22.99
CA LYS A 174 -4.06 -15.84 -23.67
C LYS A 174 -4.58 -14.42 -23.88
N ASP A 175 -4.42 -13.55 -22.89
CA ASP A 175 -5.10 -12.25 -22.85
C ASP A 175 -4.21 -11.09 -23.34
N VAL A 176 -2.89 -11.27 -23.42
CA VAL A 176 -1.93 -10.21 -23.81
C VAL A 176 -1.21 -10.50 -25.12
N ALA A 177 -0.96 -11.77 -25.46
CA ALA A 177 -0.29 -12.08 -26.72
C ALA A 177 -1.17 -11.71 -27.91
N ALA A 178 -0.56 -11.13 -28.95
CA ALA A 178 -1.27 -10.71 -30.15
C ALA A 178 -0.46 -11.02 -31.43
N PRO A 179 -1.13 -11.47 -32.51
CA PRO A 179 -0.45 -11.72 -33.79
C PRO A 179 0.29 -10.48 -34.29
N GLY A 180 1.53 -10.68 -34.75
CA GLY A 180 2.39 -9.60 -35.28
C GLY A 180 2.95 -8.64 -34.23
N LYS A 181 2.79 -8.92 -32.93
CA LYS A 181 3.41 -8.16 -31.83
C LYS A 181 4.55 -8.94 -31.19
N SER A 182 5.50 -8.22 -30.60
CA SER A 182 6.55 -8.82 -29.77
C SER A 182 6.00 -9.32 -28.43
N TRP A 183 6.72 -10.24 -27.79
CA TRP A 183 6.43 -10.75 -26.44
C TRP A 183 6.65 -9.75 -25.30
N GLN A 184 7.14 -8.54 -25.59
CA GLN A 184 7.38 -7.49 -24.61
C GLN A 184 6.20 -7.22 -23.68
N GLU A 185 4.97 -7.17 -24.21
CA GLU A 185 3.79 -6.89 -23.40
C GLU A 185 3.47 -8.03 -22.43
N VAL A 186 3.69 -9.29 -22.84
CA VAL A 186 3.56 -10.48 -21.99
C VAL A 186 4.58 -10.42 -20.85
N ALA A 187 5.85 -10.12 -21.17
CA ALA A 187 6.92 -10.01 -20.20
C ALA A 187 6.70 -8.84 -19.21
N GLN A 188 6.17 -7.72 -19.69
CA GLN A 188 5.80 -6.57 -18.86
C GLN A 188 4.61 -6.89 -17.94
N ALA A 189 3.59 -7.60 -18.44
CA ALA A 189 2.44 -8.01 -17.65
C ALA A 189 2.85 -8.92 -16.49
N TYR A 190 3.71 -9.91 -16.74
CA TYR A 190 4.27 -10.78 -15.70
C TYR A 190 5.04 -9.98 -14.63
N THR A 191 5.95 -9.11 -15.07
CA THR A 191 6.76 -8.28 -14.16
C THR A 191 5.88 -7.34 -13.32
N THR A 192 4.86 -6.74 -13.93
CA THR A 192 3.95 -5.82 -13.25
C THR A 192 3.11 -6.54 -12.19
N LEU A 193 2.53 -7.70 -12.53
CA LEU A 193 1.72 -8.48 -11.59
C LEU A 193 2.54 -9.03 -10.42
N THR A 194 3.72 -9.57 -10.69
CA THR A 194 4.59 -10.07 -9.61
C THR A 194 5.14 -8.95 -8.74
N LYS A 195 5.31 -7.72 -9.28
CA LYS A 195 5.66 -6.53 -8.47
C LYS A 195 4.50 -6.09 -7.56
N ASP A 196 3.27 -6.22 -8.00
CA ASP A 196 2.07 -5.93 -7.20
C ASP A 196 1.94 -6.89 -6.01
N ALA A 197 2.19 -8.19 -6.25
CA ALA A 197 2.28 -9.18 -5.17
C ALA A 197 3.45 -8.88 -4.21
N ASP A 198 4.64 -8.57 -4.72
CA ASP A 198 5.81 -8.19 -3.92
C ASP A 198 5.54 -6.99 -2.98
N GLY A 199 4.93 -5.92 -3.50
CA GLY A 199 4.52 -4.77 -2.69
C GLY A 199 3.53 -5.14 -1.58
N SER A 200 2.54 -5.97 -1.91
CA SER A 200 1.54 -6.47 -0.95
C SER A 200 2.17 -7.31 0.16
N LEU A 201 3.08 -8.22 -0.20
CA LEU A 201 3.81 -9.06 0.76
C LEU A 201 4.73 -8.23 1.64
N THR A 202 5.38 -7.21 1.07
CA THR A 202 6.20 -6.26 1.82
C THR A 202 5.37 -5.52 2.85
N ALA A 203 4.18 -5.02 2.49
CA ALA A 203 3.25 -4.39 3.44
C ALA A 203 2.80 -5.37 4.53
N ILE A 204 2.40 -6.60 4.17
CA ILE A 204 2.03 -7.66 5.13
C ILE A 204 3.15 -7.89 6.15
N SER A 205 4.40 -7.98 5.69
CA SER A 205 5.54 -8.26 6.58
C SER A 205 5.73 -7.23 7.69
N ARG A 206 5.32 -5.96 7.49
CA ARG A 206 5.53 -4.89 8.47
C ARG A 206 4.67 -5.02 9.70
N PHE A 207 3.59 -5.80 9.62
CA PHE A 207 2.77 -6.10 10.77
C PHE A 207 3.51 -6.98 11.79
N VAL A 208 4.47 -7.80 11.37
CA VAL A 208 5.27 -8.63 12.29
C VAL A 208 6.21 -7.76 13.10
N GLY A 209 6.01 -7.75 14.41
CA GLY A 209 6.68 -6.85 15.34
C GLY A 209 6.28 -5.39 15.20
N GLY A 210 5.28 -5.03 14.39
CA GLY A 210 4.85 -3.64 14.22
C GLY A 210 4.32 -3.01 15.52
N VAL A 211 4.46 -1.69 15.64
CA VAL A 211 3.97 -0.89 16.77
C VAL A 211 3.21 0.30 16.22
N LEU A 212 1.90 0.33 16.46
CA LEU A 212 1.01 1.42 16.12
C LEU A 212 1.38 2.64 16.96
N VAL A 213 1.64 3.77 16.29
CA VAL A 213 1.98 5.04 16.92
C VAL A 213 0.76 5.96 16.92
N GLU A 214 0.43 6.49 18.10
CA GLU A 214 -0.56 7.54 18.27
C GLU A 214 0.09 8.77 18.90
N ARG A 215 -0.21 9.95 18.35
CA ARG A 215 0.41 11.23 18.72
C ARG A 215 -0.57 12.16 19.41
N ALA A 216 -1.75 11.67 19.78
CA ALA A 216 -2.68 12.39 20.62
C ALA A 216 -1.99 12.89 21.90
N VAL A 217 -2.15 14.18 22.19
CA VAL A 217 -1.60 14.75 23.43
C VAL A 217 -2.45 14.34 24.64
N GLN A 218 -1.89 14.46 25.84
CA GLN A 218 -2.61 14.12 27.06
C GLN A 218 -3.94 14.88 27.17
N GLY A 219 -5.03 14.14 27.37
CA GLY A 219 -6.39 14.69 27.46
C GLY A 219 -7.13 14.82 26.11
N GLN A 220 -6.44 14.68 24.98
CA GLN A 220 -7.05 14.79 23.65
C GLN A 220 -7.85 13.53 23.27
N ALA A 221 -7.31 12.34 23.58
CA ALA A 221 -7.95 11.05 23.33
C ALA A 221 -7.69 10.13 24.54
N PRO A 222 -8.59 10.10 25.55
CA PRO A 222 -8.35 9.41 26.82
C PRO A 222 -8.08 7.90 26.71
N GLU A 223 -8.60 7.27 25.65
CA GLU A 223 -8.43 5.82 25.39
C GLU A 223 -7.23 5.52 24.47
N ALA A 224 -6.60 6.56 23.91
CA ALA A 224 -5.47 6.38 23.01
C ALA A 224 -4.19 6.06 23.79
N VAL A 225 -3.55 4.94 23.44
CA VAL A 225 -2.23 4.59 23.94
C VAL A 225 -1.19 5.01 22.88
N PRO A 226 -0.17 5.81 23.23
CA PRO A 226 0.80 6.32 22.26
C PRO A 226 1.57 5.24 21.48
N PHE A 227 1.85 4.12 22.13
CA PHE A 227 2.51 2.97 21.52
C PHE A 227 1.71 1.72 21.82
N LYS A 228 1.17 1.10 20.77
CA LYS A 228 0.42 -0.15 20.88
C LYS A 228 1.00 -1.18 19.92
N PRO A 229 1.48 -2.34 20.38
CA PRO A 229 1.93 -3.40 19.49
C PRO A 229 0.78 -3.81 18.57
N VAL A 230 1.11 -4.24 17.34
CA VAL A 230 0.12 -4.89 16.48
C VAL A 230 -0.45 -6.09 17.21
N GLU A 231 -1.77 -6.26 17.16
CA GLU A 231 -2.46 -7.35 17.84
C GLU A 231 -1.84 -8.70 17.46
N ALA A 232 -1.64 -9.59 18.43
CA ALA A 232 -0.91 -10.85 18.21
C ALA A 232 -1.57 -11.72 17.13
N GLY A 233 -2.90 -11.72 17.06
CA GLY A 233 -3.65 -12.37 15.97
C GLY A 233 -3.36 -11.79 14.58
N GLN A 234 -3.14 -10.47 14.46
CA GLN A 234 -2.77 -9.85 13.18
C GLN A 234 -1.34 -10.19 12.78
N GLN A 235 -0.39 -10.21 13.73
CA GLN A 235 0.99 -10.61 13.47
C GLN A 235 1.08 -12.08 12.99
N ARG A 236 0.39 -12.99 13.68
CA ARG A 236 0.31 -14.41 13.28
C ARG A 236 -0.35 -14.59 11.92
N ARG A 237 -1.41 -13.84 11.64
CA ARG A 237 -2.06 -13.83 10.31
C ARG A 237 -1.10 -13.35 9.23
N ALA A 238 -0.29 -12.33 9.50
CA ALA A 238 0.75 -11.88 8.57
C ALA A 238 1.78 -12.99 8.28
N LEU A 239 2.28 -13.69 9.30
CA LEU A 239 3.19 -14.84 9.12
C LEU A 239 2.56 -15.95 8.28
N ILE A 240 1.30 -16.31 8.55
CA ILE A 240 0.56 -17.32 7.78
C ILE A 240 0.41 -16.88 6.32
N ALA A 241 0.06 -15.61 6.07
CA ALA A 241 -0.06 -15.06 4.73
C ALA A 241 1.27 -15.11 3.98
N LEU A 242 2.38 -14.71 4.60
CA LEU A 242 3.72 -14.81 4.01
C LEU A 242 4.10 -16.26 3.72
N GLY A 243 3.83 -17.19 4.64
CA GLY A 243 4.02 -18.62 4.42
C GLY A 243 3.29 -19.12 3.18
N LYS A 244 2.03 -18.72 3.00
CA LYS A 244 1.19 -19.12 1.87
C LYS A 244 1.59 -18.47 0.54
N TYR A 245 1.85 -17.16 0.54
CA TYR A 245 1.96 -16.36 -0.68
C TYR A 245 3.39 -15.93 -1.04
N ALA A 246 4.37 -16.10 -0.17
CA ALA A 246 5.77 -15.81 -0.45
C ALA A 246 6.66 -17.05 -0.43
N PHE A 247 6.48 -17.92 0.57
CA PHE A 247 7.42 -19.01 0.86
C PHE A 247 6.94 -20.40 0.43
N ALA A 248 5.65 -20.54 0.07
CA ALA A 248 5.14 -21.80 -0.47
C ALA A 248 5.82 -22.14 -1.81
N PRO A 249 6.08 -23.42 -2.12
CA PRO A 249 6.73 -23.84 -3.36
C PRO A 249 6.01 -23.37 -4.64
N ASP A 250 4.69 -23.15 -4.56
CA ASP A 250 3.85 -22.74 -5.68
C ASP A 250 3.42 -21.26 -5.63
N ALA A 251 3.99 -20.46 -4.72
CA ALA A 251 3.51 -19.11 -4.44
C ALA A 251 3.50 -18.17 -5.66
N PHE A 252 4.47 -18.33 -6.56
CA PHE A 252 4.59 -17.57 -7.81
C PHE A 252 4.53 -18.46 -9.07
N SER A 253 4.00 -19.67 -8.94
CA SER A 253 3.90 -20.60 -10.06
C SER A 253 2.96 -20.06 -11.14
N ALA A 254 3.44 -20.09 -12.37
CA ALA A 254 2.70 -19.82 -13.59
C ALA A 254 2.87 -20.97 -14.59
N PRO A 255 2.02 -21.06 -15.64
CA PRO A 255 2.15 -22.10 -16.66
C PRO A 255 3.55 -22.12 -17.28
N PRO A 256 4.19 -23.29 -17.48
CA PRO A 256 5.54 -23.37 -18.06
C PRO A 256 5.67 -22.67 -19.42
N GLU A 257 4.61 -22.72 -20.21
CA GLU A 257 4.54 -22.02 -21.50
C GLU A 257 4.68 -20.50 -21.33
N LEU A 258 4.14 -19.90 -20.27
CA LEU A 258 4.31 -18.46 -20.03
C LEU A 258 5.78 -18.10 -19.90
N TYR A 259 6.56 -18.88 -19.13
CA TYR A 259 7.97 -18.59 -18.88
C TYR A 259 8.80 -18.57 -20.16
N ALA A 260 8.52 -19.47 -21.11
CA ALA A 260 9.19 -19.51 -22.41
C ALA A 260 8.89 -18.28 -23.30
N HIS A 261 7.86 -17.50 -22.96
CA HIS A 261 7.37 -16.36 -23.73
C HIS A 261 7.55 -15.01 -22.99
N LEU A 262 8.37 -14.98 -21.93
CA LEU A 262 8.73 -13.73 -21.23
C LEU A 262 9.92 -13.01 -21.91
N GLN A 263 9.96 -13.03 -23.24
CA GLN A 263 11.02 -12.39 -24.00
C GLN A 263 10.84 -10.86 -24.00
N GLN A 264 11.86 -10.14 -23.55
CA GLN A 264 11.95 -8.70 -23.73
C GLN A 264 12.27 -8.38 -25.19
N GLN A 265 11.64 -7.36 -25.74
CA GLN A 265 11.98 -6.85 -27.06
C GLN A 265 13.36 -6.20 -26.99
N ARG A 266 14.30 -6.72 -27.78
CA ARG A 266 15.64 -6.17 -27.91
C ARG A 266 15.59 -4.69 -28.31
N ARG A 267 16.33 -3.86 -27.57
CA ARG A 267 16.62 -2.47 -27.89
C ARG A 267 18.13 -2.33 -28.00
N GLY A 268 18.63 -1.89 -29.14
CA GLY A 268 20.06 -1.68 -29.37
C GLY A 268 20.97 -2.87 -28.99
N PHE A 269 21.97 -2.57 -28.17
CA PHE A 269 23.04 -3.48 -27.72
C PHE A 269 23.00 -3.72 -26.20
N ASP A 270 21.81 -3.60 -25.59
CA ASP A 270 21.61 -3.55 -24.13
C ASP A 270 21.94 -4.87 -23.39
N HIS A 271 22.32 -5.94 -24.11
CA HIS A 271 22.61 -7.27 -23.57
C HIS A 271 24.11 -7.64 -23.57
N GLY A 272 25.00 -6.65 -23.68
CA GLY A 272 26.45 -6.89 -23.86
C GLY A 272 27.12 -7.81 -22.83
N SER A 273 26.61 -7.89 -21.60
CA SER A 273 27.13 -8.75 -20.52
C SER A 273 26.11 -9.77 -19.98
N GLU A 274 24.88 -9.82 -20.50
CA GLU A 274 23.79 -10.66 -19.98
C GLU A 274 23.04 -11.36 -21.11
N THR A 275 22.42 -12.51 -20.81
CA THR A 275 21.56 -13.23 -21.75
C THR A 275 20.11 -12.74 -21.65
N GLU A 276 19.35 -12.82 -22.74
CA GLU A 276 17.97 -12.29 -22.84
C GLU A 276 16.91 -13.14 -22.11
N ASP A 277 17.28 -14.28 -21.52
CA ASP A 277 16.34 -15.14 -20.79
C ASP A 277 15.84 -14.49 -19.49
N PRO A 278 14.58 -14.76 -19.10
CA PRO A 278 14.00 -14.19 -17.90
C PRO A 278 14.66 -14.79 -16.64
N LYS A 279 15.24 -13.93 -15.79
CA LYS A 279 15.84 -14.32 -14.50
C LYS A 279 14.78 -14.53 -13.41
N LEU A 280 13.94 -15.55 -13.59
CA LEU A 280 12.75 -15.80 -12.76
C LEU A 280 13.08 -16.18 -11.32
N HIS A 281 14.04 -17.08 -11.12
CA HIS A 281 14.48 -17.47 -9.79
C HIS A 281 15.16 -16.32 -9.05
N ASP A 282 15.96 -15.49 -9.74
CA ASP A 282 16.58 -14.30 -9.13
C ASP A 282 15.53 -13.27 -8.69
N ARG A 283 14.43 -13.15 -9.44
CA ARG A 283 13.29 -12.32 -9.03
C ARG A 283 12.64 -12.88 -7.77
N LEU A 284 12.36 -14.18 -7.74
CA LEU A 284 11.74 -14.85 -6.60
C LEU A 284 12.61 -14.75 -5.35
N PHE A 285 13.91 -15.01 -5.52
CA PHE A 285 14.93 -14.88 -4.50
C PHE A 285 14.96 -13.47 -3.92
N ARG A 286 14.92 -12.42 -4.74
CA ARG A 286 14.87 -11.02 -4.26
C ARG A 286 13.63 -10.70 -3.42
N ILE A 287 12.46 -11.19 -3.83
CA ILE A 287 11.22 -11.01 -3.05
C ILE A 287 11.37 -11.70 -1.69
N GLN A 288 11.70 -12.99 -1.69
CA GLN A 288 11.80 -13.80 -0.46
C GLN A 288 12.89 -13.28 0.49
N THR A 289 14.06 -12.94 -0.05
CA THR A 289 15.14 -12.36 0.76
C THR A 289 14.79 -10.99 1.31
N GLY A 290 14.06 -10.15 0.58
CA GLY A 290 13.56 -8.87 1.10
C GLY A 290 12.66 -9.04 2.32
N LEU A 291 11.73 -9.99 2.24
CA LEU A 291 10.81 -10.32 3.33
C LEU A 291 11.56 -10.89 4.55
N LEU A 292 12.43 -11.88 4.33
CA LEU A 292 13.27 -12.45 5.39
C LEU A 292 14.19 -11.39 6.01
N SER A 293 14.73 -10.48 5.20
CA SER A 293 15.58 -9.38 5.69
C SER A 293 14.82 -8.50 6.68
N HIS A 294 13.51 -8.30 6.51
CA HIS A 294 12.69 -7.55 7.47
C HIS A 294 12.40 -8.35 8.73
N LEU A 295 11.92 -9.58 8.58
CA LEU A 295 11.55 -10.45 9.70
C LEU A 295 12.75 -10.72 10.62
N LEU A 296 13.93 -10.93 10.04
CA LEU A 296 15.17 -11.24 10.76
C LEU A 296 16.03 -10.01 11.05
N HIS A 297 15.54 -8.80 10.75
CA HIS A 297 16.30 -7.59 11.01
C HIS A 297 16.49 -7.40 12.52
N SER A 298 17.70 -7.02 12.95
CA SER A 298 17.98 -6.76 14.38
C SER A 298 16.98 -5.81 15.03
N GLN A 299 16.66 -4.70 14.37
CA GLN A 299 15.63 -3.74 14.80
C GLN A 299 14.22 -4.36 14.93
N THR A 300 13.83 -5.28 14.05
CA THR A 300 12.53 -5.97 14.14
C THR A 300 12.50 -6.91 15.34
N LEU A 301 13.55 -7.72 15.50
CA LEU A 301 13.68 -8.66 16.62
C LEU A 301 13.76 -7.94 17.97
N GLN A 302 14.52 -6.85 18.04
CA GLN A 302 14.58 -5.99 19.24
C GLN A 302 13.19 -5.41 19.56
N ARG A 303 12.46 -4.94 18.54
CA ARG A 303 11.13 -4.37 18.72
C ARG A 303 10.11 -5.42 19.22
N LEU A 304 10.17 -6.66 18.74
CA LEU A 304 9.37 -7.77 19.28
C LEU A 304 9.63 -7.97 20.78
N GLN A 305 10.91 -7.93 21.19
CA GLN A 305 11.30 -8.07 22.59
C GLN A 305 10.87 -6.86 23.44
N ASP A 306 11.16 -5.64 23.01
CA ASP A 306 10.85 -4.42 23.76
C ASP A 306 9.34 -4.21 23.88
N SER A 307 8.59 -4.53 22.83
CA SER A 307 7.13 -4.41 22.82
C SER A 307 6.41 -5.36 23.76
N ALA A 308 7.08 -6.43 24.21
CA ALA A 308 6.53 -7.30 25.25
C ALA A 308 6.31 -6.55 26.57
N LEU A 309 7.09 -5.49 26.84
CA LEU A 309 6.94 -4.64 28.02
C LEU A 309 5.63 -3.83 28.04
N TYR A 310 4.97 -3.67 26.89
CA TYR A 310 3.74 -2.90 26.76
C TYR A 310 2.65 -3.63 25.94
N GLY A 311 2.65 -4.97 26.00
CA GLY A 311 1.51 -5.80 25.59
C GLY A 311 1.68 -6.63 24.32
N ASN A 312 2.89 -6.73 23.76
CA ASN A 312 3.13 -7.66 22.64
C ASN A 312 3.17 -9.10 23.15
N GLU A 313 2.42 -9.98 22.49
CA GLU A 313 2.32 -11.40 22.84
C GLU A 313 2.97 -12.32 21.80
N VAL A 314 3.63 -11.76 20.78
CA VAL A 314 4.39 -12.51 19.77
C VAL A 314 5.87 -12.40 20.09
N SER A 315 6.51 -13.54 20.36
CA SER A 315 7.91 -13.61 20.76
C SER A 315 8.84 -13.70 19.54
N VAL A 316 10.14 -13.49 19.77
CA VAL A 316 11.17 -13.69 18.75
C VAL A 316 11.22 -15.16 18.31
N ASP A 317 11.10 -16.10 19.24
CA ASP A 317 11.08 -17.54 18.96
C ASP A 317 9.87 -17.99 18.12
N GLU A 318 8.75 -17.28 18.18
CA GLU A 318 7.60 -17.57 17.33
C GLU A 318 7.82 -17.12 15.87
N VAL A 319 8.65 -16.10 15.65
CA VAL A 319 8.93 -15.53 14.31
C VAL A 319 10.06 -16.27 13.59
N LEU A 320 11.01 -16.85 14.34
CA LEU A 320 12.16 -17.61 13.81
C LEU A 320 11.78 -19.03 13.39
#